data_AF-A0A3P6SD40-F1
#
_entry.id   AF-A0A3P6SD40-F1
#
_cell.length_a   1.000
_cell.length_b   1.000
_cell.length_c   1.000
_cell.angle_alpha   90.00
_cell.angle_beta   90.00
_cell.angle_gamma   90.00
#
_symmetry.space_group_name_H-M   'P 1'
#
loop_
_entity.id
_entity.type
_entity.pdbx_description
1 polymer ?
#
loop_
_entity_poly.entity_id
_entity_poly.type
_entity_poly.pdbx_seq_one_letter_code
_entity_poly.pdbx_strand_id
1 'polypeptide(L)' 'MATRVYIGRLSYRASERDIEHFFRGYGRIRDIVLKNGFGFV' A
#
# COMPACT_ATOMS: atom_id res chain seq x y z
N MET A 1 -3.31 -10.27 -15.79
CA MET A 1 -2.11 -10.08 -14.95
C MET A 1 -2.51 -9.35 -13.68
N ALA A 2 -1.98 -9.73 -12.51
CA ALA A 2 -2.14 -8.94 -11.29
C ALA A 2 -1.06 -7.86 -11.24
N THR A 3 -1.47 -6.60 -11.18
CA THR A 3 -0.56 -5.46 -10.98
C THR A 3 -0.29 -5.35 -9.49
N ARG A 4 0.92 -5.72 -9.06
CA ARG A 4 1.36 -5.59 -7.67
C ARG A 4 2.43 -4.51 -7.60
N VAL A 5 2.17 -3.47 -6.82
CA VAL A 5 3.05 -2.32 -6.64
C VAL A 5 3.82 -2.50 -5.34
N TYR A 6 5.15 -2.36 -5.41
CA TYR A 6 6.01 -2.38 -4.23
C TYR A 6 6.22 -0.97 -3.70
N ILE A 7 6.15 -0.82 -2.38
CA ILE A 7 6.38 0.43 -1.67
C ILE A 7 7.48 0.22 -0.63
N GLY A 8 8.65 0.80 -0.87
CA GLY A 8 9.80 0.74 0.05
C GLY A 8 9.93 2.00 0.91
N ARG A 9 10.78 1.93 1.94
CA ARG A 9 11.04 3.03 2.90
C ARG A 9 9.75 3.54 3.56
N LEU A 10 8.83 2.63 3.82
CA LEU A 10 7.59 2.98 4.44
C LEU A 10 7.84 3.34 5.92
N SER A 11 7.32 4.47 6.35
CA SER A 11 7.43 4.91 7.74
C SER A 11 6.80 3.88 8.66
N TYR A 12 7.38 3.64 9.85
CA TYR A 12 6.81 2.74 10.85
C TYR A 12 5.39 3.15 11.29
N ARG A 13 5.01 4.41 11.07
CA ARG A 13 3.66 4.91 11.36
C ARG A 13 2.66 4.72 10.22
N ALA A 14 3.13 4.42 9.02
CA ALA A 14 2.26 4.29 7.86
C ALA A 14 1.40 3.03 8.01
N SER A 15 0.08 3.24 8.05
CA SER A 15 -0.90 2.18 8.24
C SER A 15 -1.62 1.88 6.93
N GLU A 16 -2.33 0.75 6.86
CA GLU A 16 -3.14 0.37 5.69
C GLU A 16 -4.12 1.47 5.31
N ARG A 17 -4.70 2.17 6.29
CA ARG A 17 -5.61 3.29 6.04
C ARG A 17 -4.98 4.45 5.26
N ASP A 18 -3.72 4.78 5.54
CA ASP A 18 -3.03 5.87 4.84
C ASP A 18 -2.80 5.51 3.37
N ILE A 19 -2.40 4.26 3.14
CA ILE A 19 -2.21 3.71 1.80
C ILE A 19 -3.54 3.62 1.07
N GLU A 20 -4.58 3.10 1.72
CA GLU A 20 -5.91 3.00 1.15
C GLU A 20 -6.44 4.39 0.76
N HIS A 21 -6.26 5.40 1.62
CA HIS A 21 -6.66 6.77 1.32
C HIS A 21 -5.87 7.38 0.17
N PHE A 22 -4.55 7.13 0.11
CA PHE A 22 -3.68 7.59 -0.96
C PHE A 22 -4.05 6.95 -2.31
N PHE A 23 -4.28 5.64 -2.33
CA PHE A 23 -4.58 4.88 -3.55
C PHE A 23 -6.05 4.91 -3.96
N ARG A 24 -6.96 5.41 -3.10
CA ARG A 24 -8.40 5.56 -3.39
C ARG A 24 -8.68 6.35 -4.68
N GLY A 25 -7.81 7.30 -5.04
CA GLY A 25 -7.92 8.08 -6.27
C GLY A 25 -7.34 7.41 -7.52
N TYR A 26 -6.49 6.40 -7.36
CA TYR A 26 -5.79 5.73 -8.47
C TYR A 26 -6.53 4.49 -8.99
N GLY A 27 -7.43 3.90 -8.19
CA GLY A 27 -8.25 2.78 -8.61
C GLY A 27 -8.74 1.91 -7.45
N ARG A 28 -9.42 0.80 -7.79
CA ARG A 28 -9.84 -0.19 -6.80
C ARG A 28 -8.64 -1.02 -6.35
N ILE A 29 -8.28 -0.87 -5.10
CA ILE A 29 -7.29 -1.70 -4.41
C ILE A 29 -7.93 -3.04 -4.11
N ARG A 30 -7.25 -4.15 -4.41
CA ARG A 30 -7.74 -5.51 -4.07
C ARG A 30 -7.26 -5.95 -2.70
N ASP A 31 -5.97 -5.74 -2.42
CA ASP A 31 -5.32 -6.20 -1.20
C ASP A 31 -4.15 -5.29 -0.87
N ILE A 32 -3.96 -4.99 0.42
CA ILE A 32 -2.82 -4.22 0.91
C ILE A 32 -2.07 -5.15 1.86
N VAL A 33 -0.78 -5.38 1.60
CA VAL A 33 0.08 -6.15 2.48
C VAL A 33 1.14 -5.23 3.04
N LEU A 34 0.99 -4.86 4.30
CA LEU A 34 1.95 -4.03 5.01
C LEU A 34 2.87 -4.85 5.92
N LYS A 35 4.17 -4.56 5.84
CA LYS A 35 5.20 -5.10 6.73
C LYS A 35 6.07 -3.95 7.26
N ASN A 36 6.79 -4.20 8.35
CA ASN A 36 7.67 -3.19 8.95
C ASN A 36 8.75 -2.75 7.94
N GLY A 37 8.59 -1.54 7.39
CA GLY A 37 9.53 -0.90 6.46
C GLY A 37 9.20 -1.04 4.97
N PHE A 38 8.21 -1.86 4.59
CA PHE A 38 7.80 -2.02 3.19
C PHE A 38 6.37 -2.56 3.05
N GLY A 39 5.73 -2.30 1.91
CA GLY A 39 4.38 -2.77 1.63
C GLY A 39 4.18 -3.16 0.16
N PHE A 40 3.08 -3.85 -0.08
CA PHE A 40 2.58 -4.18 -1.42
C PHE A 40 1.11 -3.78 -1.54
N VAL A 41 0.73 -3.27 -2.70
CA VAL A 41 -0.66 -2.92 -3.06
C VAL A 41 -1.01 -3.39 -4.47
#